data_AF-A0A0G0KH57-F1
#
_entry.id   AF-A0A0G0KH57-F1
#
_cell.length_a   1.000
_cell.length_b   1.000
_cell.length_c   1.000
_cell.angle_alpha   90.00
_cell.angle_beta   90.00
_cell.angle_gamma   90.00
#
_symmetry.space_group_name_H-M   'P 1'
#
loop_
_entity.id
_entity.type
_entity.pdbx_description
1 polymer ?
#
loop_
_entity_poly.entity_id
_entity_poly.type
_entity_poly.pdbx_seq_one_letter_code
_entity_poly.pdbx_strand_id
1 'polypeptide(L)'
;MIKLLLNTVFFVCFGVASVANAQETSTGVSIPVLLEEQADNGSVICSQQGGTGYKLCDSNYASSVLGVVTAKPAVSLGELTLDNEFFVITSGIAEIRISSFNGNIAEGDLLSTSTVKGVAQKASKNGFVLGSALTAYNADNLEDIGTVFVSINIHQTTGFTDVRTNLFEILREGLAAAVLTPLAALRYLLAAIVVVSSFVLAFVYFGKLAKAGIEGIARNPLAHRTIELTVIFHLVITLAIFLVGLGVAYLILVL
;
A
#
# COMPACT_ATOMS: atom_id res chain seq x y z
N MET A 1 -29.76 -37.94 58.66
CA MET A 1 -29.61 -38.75 57.42
C MET A 1 -29.93 -37.96 56.14
N ILE A 2 -30.92 -37.06 56.11
CA ILE A 2 -31.28 -36.26 54.90
C ILE A 2 -30.21 -35.26 54.43
N LYS A 3 -29.44 -34.65 55.33
CA LYS A 3 -28.38 -33.67 54.96
C LYS A 3 -27.16 -34.31 54.28
N LEU A 4 -26.90 -35.59 54.52
CA LEU A 4 -25.75 -36.30 53.91
C LEU A 4 -26.06 -36.69 52.47
N LEU A 5 -27.33 -37.01 52.19
CA LEU A 5 -27.81 -37.43 50.86
C LEU A 5 -27.96 -36.24 49.90
N LEU A 6 -28.25 -35.04 50.42
CA LEU A 6 -28.32 -33.82 49.61
C LEU A 6 -26.92 -33.34 49.16
N ASN A 7 -25.90 -33.54 50.00
CA ASN A 7 -24.54 -33.08 49.70
C ASN A 7 -23.83 -34.01 48.69
N THR A 8 -24.16 -35.29 48.67
CA THR A 8 -23.67 -36.23 47.65
C THR A 8 -24.35 -36.03 46.29
N VAL A 9 -25.63 -35.67 46.25
CA VAL A 9 -26.32 -35.33 44.98
C VAL A 9 -25.79 -34.03 44.38
N PHE A 10 -25.45 -33.03 45.22
CA PHE A 10 -24.85 -31.78 44.75
C PHE A 10 -23.43 -31.97 44.18
N PHE A 11 -22.65 -32.91 44.74
CA PHE A 11 -21.29 -33.20 44.25
C PHE A 11 -21.28 -33.99 42.94
N VAL A 12 -22.29 -34.82 42.68
CA VAL A 12 -22.41 -35.60 41.42
C VAL A 12 -22.84 -34.72 40.24
N CYS A 13 -23.59 -33.63 40.48
CA CYS A 13 -24.01 -32.72 39.40
C CYS A 13 -22.93 -31.71 38.96
N PHE A 14 -21.86 -31.51 39.73
CA PHE A 14 -20.81 -30.52 39.42
C PHE A 14 -19.48 -31.12 38.91
N GLY A 15 -19.38 -32.45 38.83
CA GLY A 15 -18.13 -33.16 38.52
C GLY A 15 -17.79 -33.34 37.04
N VAL A 16 -18.62 -32.87 36.10
CA VAL A 16 -18.36 -33.02 34.66
C VAL A 16 -17.88 -31.70 34.08
N ALA A 17 -16.67 -31.31 34.44
CA ALA A 17 -15.95 -30.28 33.70
C ALA A 17 -15.60 -30.87 32.32
N SER A 18 -16.45 -30.62 31.34
CA SER A 18 -16.15 -30.91 29.94
C SER A 18 -14.92 -30.11 29.54
N VAL A 19 -13.79 -30.81 29.36
CA VAL A 19 -12.58 -30.23 28.78
C VAL A 19 -12.90 -29.94 27.32
N ALA A 20 -13.32 -28.70 27.03
CA ALA A 20 -13.56 -28.26 25.67
C ALA A 20 -12.19 -28.08 25.01
N ASN A 21 -11.78 -29.06 24.19
CA ASN A 21 -10.68 -28.87 23.27
C ASN A 21 -11.17 -27.92 22.18
N ALA A 22 -10.73 -26.66 22.22
CA ALA A 22 -10.93 -25.73 21.12
C ALA A 22 -10.20 -26.31 19.90
N GLN A 23 -10.95 -26.86 18.94
CA GLN A 23 -10.37 -27.36 17.70
C GLN A 23 -9.95 -26.16 16.86
N GLU A 24 -8.68 -26.14 16.44
CA GLU A 24 -8.16 -25.20 15.44
C GLU A 24 -8.89 -25.42 14.12
N THR A 25 -10.00 -24.70 13.97
CA THR A 25 -10.90 -24.85 12.84
C THR A 25 -10.80 -23.58 12.03
N SER A 26 -9.94 -23.63 11.01
CA SER A 26 -9.89 -22.59 10.00
C SER A 26 -11.10 -22.75 9.07
N THR A 27 -11.95 -21.73 8.98
CA THR A 27 -13.21 -21.76 8.22
C THR A 27 -13.10 -21.12 6.82
N GLY A 28 -11.87 -21.06 6.28
CA GLY A 28 -11.59 -20.45 4.98
C GLY A 28 -11.64 -21.42 3.78
N VAL A 29 -11.70 -20.81 2.60
CA VAL A 29 -11.55 -21.50 1.32
C VAL A 29 -10.08 -21.51 0.92
N SER A 30 -9.52 -22.69 0.65
CA SER A 30 -8.12 -22.84 0.26
C SER A 30 -7.93 -23.31 -1.19
N ILE A 31 -6.82 -22.91 -1.78
CA ILE A 31 -6.31 -23.44 -3.06
C ILE A 31 -4.95 -24.14 -2.83
N PRO A 32 -4.64 -25.23 -3.55
CA PRO A 32 -3.31 -25.82 -3.52
C PRO A 32 -2.32 -24.88 -4.22
N VAL A 33 -1.17 -24.66 -3.58
CA VAL A 33 -0.10 -23.79 -4.09
C VAL A 33 1.24 -24.50 -3.94
N LEU A 34 1.99 -24.59 -5.04
CA LEU A 34 3.35 -25.12 -5.05
C LEU A 34 4.33 -24.08 -4.50
N LEU A 35 5.11 -24.47 -3.49
CA LEU A 35 6.16 -23.65 -2.89
C LEU A 35 7.55 -24.24 -3.16
N GLU A 36 8.55 -23.39 -3.38
CA GLU A 36 9.95 -23.83 -3.53
C GLU A 36 10.61 -24.17 -2.18
N GLU A 37 10.09 -23.61 -1.09
CA GLU A 37 10.57 -23.80 0.27
C GLU A 37 9.47 -24.38 1.18
N GLN A 38 9.86 -25.11 2.23
CA GLN A 38 8.93 -25.65 3.21
C GLN A 38 8.23 -24.51 3.97
N ALA A 39 6.92 -24.61 4.16
CA ALA A 39 6.14 -23.66 4.94
C ALA A 39 5.47 -24.32 6.14
N ASP A 40 5.48 -23.63 7.28
CA ASP A 40 4.74 -24.04 8.47
C ASP A 40 3.27 -23.59 8.38
N ASN A 41 2.40 -24.22 9.18
CA ASN A 41 1.03 -23.76 9.35
C ASN A 41 0.98 -22.29 9.79
N GLY A 42 0.06 -21.51 9.21
CA GLY A 42 -0.08 -20.09 9.46
C GLY A 42 0.97 -19.20 8.79
N SER A 43 1.82 -19.74 7.92
CA SER A 43 2.80 -18.94 7.19
C SER A 43 2.15 -18.13 6.06
N VAL A 44 2.57 -16.88 5.89
CA VAL A 44 2.03 -15.99 4.85
C VAL A 44 2.79 -16.15 3.53
N ILE A 45 2.05 -16.32 2.43
CA ILE A 45 2.58 -16.57 1.08
C ILE A 45 2.45 -15.35 0.19
N CYS A 46 3.50 -15.09 -0.59
CA CYS A 46 3.57 -14.04 -1.59
C CYS A 46 3.90 -14.63 -2.96
N SER A 47 3.40 -14.01 -4.03
CA SER A 47 3.87 -14.30 -5.38
C SER A 47 5.31 -13.78 -5.59
N GLN A 48 6.10 -14.54 -6.34
CA GLN A 48 7.49 -14.21 -6.66
C GLN A 48 7.53 -13.15 -7.76
N GLN A 49 8.34 -12.09 -7.56
CA GLN A 49 8.55 -11.10 -8.61
C GLN A 49 9.38 -11.69 -9.76
N GLY A 50 8.87 -11.60 -10.99
CA GLY A 50 9.59 -11.99 -12.21
C GLY A 50 9.46 -13.46 -12.64
N GLY A 51 8.55 -14.23 -12.02
CA GLY A 51 8.29 -15.64 -12.37
C GLY A 51 6.86 -16.09 -12.07
N THR A 52 6.58 -17.38 -12.21
CA THR A 52 5.26 -18.02 -11.94
C THR A 52 5.21 -18.74 -10.60
N GLY A 53 6.16 -18.49 -9.70
CA GLY A 53 6.31 -19.17 -8.42
C GLY A 53 5.72 -18.42 -7.22
N TYR A 54 5.62 -19.12 -6.10
CA TYR A 54 5.19 -18.59 -4.81
C TYR A 54 6.28 -18.86 -3.76
N LYS A 55 6.42 -17.93 -2.81
CA LYS A 55 7.40 -18.00 -1.73
C LYS A 55 6.80 -17.51 -0.41
N LEU A 56 7.49 -17.74 0.71
CA LEU A 56 7.15 -17.08 1.96
C LEU A 56 7.33 -15.57 1.80
N CYS A 57 6.38 -14.79 2.32
CA CYS A 57 6.52 -13.34 2.33
C CYS A 57 7.70 -12.92 3.21
N ASP A 58 8.58 -12.07 2.69
CA ASP A 58 9.80 -11.60 3.34
C ASP A 58 9.95 -10.07 3.31
N SER A 59 8.90 -9.37 2.91
CA SER A 59 8.88 -7.91 2.78
C SER A 59 7.70 -7.32 3.54
N ASN A 60 7.94 -6.15 4.15
CA ASN A 60 6.88 -5.39 4.81
C ASN A 60 5.87 -4.87 3.78
N TYR A 61 4.57 -4.97 4.10
CA TYR A 61 3.47 -4.44 3.27
C TYR A 61 3.50 -4.89 1.80
N ALA A 62 3.85 -6.16 1.58
CA ALA A 62 4.05 -6.73 0.26
C ALA A 62 2.77 -6.69 -0.59
N SER A 63 2.85 -6.14 -1.80
CA SER A 63 1.74 -6.11 -2.76
C SER A 63 1.44 -7.46 -3.41
N SER A 64 2.35 -8.41 -3.27
CA SER A 64 2.25 -9.76 -3.82
C SER A 64 1.64 -10.77 -2.84
N VAL A 65 1.11 -10.32 -1.69
CA VAL A 65 0.50 -11.23 -0.72
C VAL A 65 -0.70 -11.97 -1.31
N LEU A 66 -0.70 -13.30 -1.16
CA LEU A 66 -1.73 -14.19 -1.70
C LEU A 66 -2.67 -14.71 -0.62
N GLY A 67 -2.12 -15.12 0.52
CA GLY A 67 -2.88 -15.82 1.55
C GLY A 67 -2.00 -16.49 2.59
N VAL A 68 -2.57 -17.44 3.32
CA VAL A 68 -1.94 -18.10 4.47
C VAL A 68 -2.00 -19.61 4.33
N VAL A 69 -0.90 -20.29 4.64
CA VAL A 69 -0.82 -21.75 4.66
C VAL A 69 -1.68 -22.32 5.78
N THR A 70 -2.49 -23.32 5.47
CA THR A 70 -3.27 -24.09 6.44
C THR A 70 -3.01 -25.58 6.30
N ALA A 71 -2.87 -26.30 7.41
CA ALA A 71 -2.81 -27.75 7.40
C ALA A 71 -4.20 -28.40 7.23
N LYS A 72 -5.27 -27.70 7.62
CA LYS A 72 -6.65 -28.24 7.67
C LYS A 72 -7.66 -27.19 7.20
N PRO A 73 -7.84 -27.02 5.88
CA PRO A 73 -8.87 -26.13 5.36
C PRO A 73 -10.27 -26.69 5.58
N ALA A 74 -11.27 -25.81 5.74
CA ALA A 74 -12.67 -26.23 5.75
C ALA A 74 -13.16 -26.67 4.37
N VAL A 75 -12.70 -25.99 3.31
CA VAL A 75 -13.01 -26.30 1.91
C VAL A 75 -11.75 -26.09 1.07
N SER A 76 -11.36 -27.08 0.27
CA SER A 76 -10.28 -26.94 -0.72
C SER A 76 -10.83 -26.97 -2.14
N LEU A 77 -10.40 -26.02 -2.97
CA LEU A 77 -10.62 -26.02 -4.43
C LEU A 77 -9.45 -26.73 -5.10
N GLY A 78 -9.41 -28.04 -4.94
CA GLY A 78 -8.34 -28.90 -5.46
C GLY A 78 -7.78 -29.83 -4.41
N GLU A 79 -6.94 -30.75 -4.87
CA GLU A 79 -6.24 -31.73 -4.05
C GLU A 79 -4.73 -31.47 -4.16
N LEU A 80 -3.99 -31.85 -3.13
CA LEU A 80 -2.53 -31.83 -3.17
C LEU A 80 -2.06 -33.02 -4.00
N THR A 81 -1.36 -32.72 -5.08
CA THR A 81 -0.86 -33.70 -6.05
C THR A 81 0.66 -33.86 -6.00
N LEU A 82 1.38 -32.85 -5.49
CA LEU A 82 2.82 -32.86 -5.27
C LEU A 82 3.17 -32.71 -3.78
N ASP A 83 4.32 -33.24 -3.37
CA ASP A 83 4.82 -33.17 -1.99
C ASP A 83 5.13 -31.73 -1.52
N ASN A 84 5.35 -30.80 -2.45
CA ASN A 84 5.63 -29.39 -2.17
C ASN A 84 4.40 -28.47 -2.36
N GLU A 85 3.20 -29.04 -2.44
CA GLU A 85 1.96 -28.26 -2.47
C GLU A 85 1.39 -28.08 -1.06
N PHE A 86 0.92 -26.86 -0.80
CA PHE A 86 0.31 -26.49 0.47
C PHE A 86 -1.06 -25.87 0.22
N PHE A 87 -2.01 -26.12 1.11
CA PHE A 87 -3.28 -25.41 1.07
C PHE A 87 -3.08 -23.97 1.54
N VAL A 88 -3.46 -23.02 0.70
CA VAL A 88 -3.38 -21.59 0.99
C VAL A 88 -4.77 -21.00 1.03
N ILE A 89 -5.14 -20.43 2.17
CA ILE A 89 -6.41 -19.73 2.37
C ILE A 89 -6.28 -18.31 1.83
N THR A 90 -7.15 -17.98 0.89
CA THR A 90 -7.24 -16.65 0.28
C THR A 90 -8.41 -15.83 0.83
N SER A 91 -9.36 -16.48 1.51
CA SER A 91 -10.53 -15.82 2.12
C SER A 91 -11.12 -16.65 3.27
N GLY A 92 -11.65 -15.96 4.28
CA GLY A 92 -12.26 -16.57 5.47
C GLY A 92 -11.37 -16.43 6.70
N ILE A 93 -11.47 -17.36 7.66
CA ILE A 93 -10.72 -17.28 8.92
C ILE A 93 -9.55 -18.26 8.88
N ALA A 94 -8.34 -17.76 9.11
CA ALA A 94 -7.13 -18.57 9.21
C ALA A 94 -6.35 -18.23 10.48
N GLU A 95 -5.66 -19.22 11.02
CA GLU A 95 -4.64 -19.00 12.01
C GLU A 95 -3.35 -18.54 11.29
N ILE A 96 -2.73 -17.47 11.76
CA ILE A 96 -1.54 -16.89 11.16
C ILE A 96 -0.44 -16.76 12.20
N ARG A 97 0.80 -17.01 11.77
CA ARG A 97 2.01 -16.72 12.54
C ARG A 97 2.27 -15.22 12.55
N ILE A 98 2.40 -14.66 13.74
CA ILE A 98 2.57 -13.22 13.93
C ILE A 98 3.75 -12.90 14.86
N SER A 99 4.37 -11.75 14.65
CA SER A 99 5.34 -11.17 15.58
C SER A 99 4.80 -9.87 16.18
N SER A 100 5.25 -9.56 17.40
CA SER A 100 4.90 -8.30 18.09
C SER A 100 5.88 -7.18 17.79
N PHE A 101 6.61 -7.23 16.67
CA PHE A 101 7.62 -6.23 16.31
C PHE A 101 7.04 -4.80 16.24
N ASN A 102 5.82 -4.66 15.72
CA ASN A 102 5.07 -3.39 15.67
C ASN A 102 4.12 -3.20 16.88
N GLY A 103 4.38 -3.90 17.98
CA GLY A 103 3.58 -3.88 19.20
C GLY A 103 2.56 -5.03 19.29
N ASN A 104 1.90 -5.12 20.44
CA ASN A 104 0.89 -6.13 20.72
C ASN A 104 -0.31 -6.00 19.77
N ILE A 105 -0.95 -7.15 19.51
CA ILE A 105 -2.09 -7.28 18.61
C ILE A 105 -3.35 -7.36 19.45
N ALA A 106 -4.29 -6.45 19.21
CA ALA A 106 -5.63 -6.49 19.77
C ALA A 106 -6.64 -7.00 18.74
N GLU A 107 -7.81 -7.43 19.22
CA GLU A 107 -8.92 -7.78 18.34
C GLU A 107 -9.33 -6.57 17.49
N GLY A 108 -9.51 -6.80 16.20
CA GLY A 108 -9.80 -5.77 15.20
C GLY A 108 -8.57 -5.08 14.60
N ASP A 109 -7.37 -5.29 15.13
CA ASP A 109 -6.16 -4.72 14.54
C ASP A 109 -5.92 -5.27 13.13
N LEU A 110 -5.49 -4.40 12.22
CA LEU A 110 -5.09 -4.80 10.88
C LEU A 110 -3.70 -5.43 10.91
N LEU A 111 -3.53 -6.51 10.16
CA LEU A 111 -2.25 -7.23 10.07
C LEU A 111 -1.70 -7.17 8.65
N SER A 112 -0.39 -7.01 8.53
CA SER A 112 0.33 -6.96 7.26
C SER A 112 1.54 -7.89 7.30
N THR A 113 2.17 -8.11 6.15
CA THR A 113 3.40 -8.91 6.04
C THR A 113 4.55 -8.22 6.78
N SER A 114 5.49 -9.03 7.28
CA SER A 114 6.71 -8.54 7.96
C SER A 114 7.97 -8.85 7.15
N THR A 115 9.12 -8.37 7.62
CA THR A 115 10.44 -8.79 7.12
C THR A 115 10.84 -10.20 7.56
N VAL A 116 10.14 -10.76 8.55
CA VAL A 116 10.37 -12.14 8.98
C VAL A 116 9.61 -13.07 8.04
N LYS A 117 10.33 -14.03 7.45
CA LYS A 117 9.78 -14.95 6.44
C LYS A 117 8.53 -15.64 6.94
N GLY A 118 7.43 -15.49 6.19
CA GLY A 118 6.17 -16.17 6.46
C GLY A 118 5.41 -15.66 7.69
N VAL A 119 5.86 -14.57 8.32
CA VAL A 119 5.27 -14.05 9.56
C VAL A 119 4.60 -12.71 9.27
N ALA A 120 3.39 -12.52 9.79
CA ALA A 120 2.67 -11.25 9.77
C ALA A 120 2.98 -10.42 11.01
N GLN A 121 2.64 -9.14 10.97
CA GLN A 121 2.79 -8.21 12.08
C GLN A 121 1.65 -7.19 12.06
N LYS A 122 1.48 -6.46 13.16
CA LYS A 122 0.54 -5.34 13.21
C LYS A 122 0.86 -4.29 12.13
N ALA A 123 -0.16 -3.88 11.39
CA ALA A 123 -0.07 -2.82 10.42
C ALA A 123 -0.03 -1.47 11.14
N SER A 124 1.01 -0.69 10.85
CA SER A 124 1.31 0.64 11.39
C SER A 124 1.36 1.72 10.32
N LYS A 125 1.40 1.35 9.03
CA LYS A 125 1.51 2.25 7.88
C LYS A 125 0.53 1.85 6.78
N ASN A 126 0.30 2.78 5.86
CA ASN A 126 -0.47 2.52 4.65
C ASN A 126 0.22 1.48 3.79
N GLY A 127 -0.55 0.57 3.21
CA GLY A 127 -0.02 -0.55 2.45
C GLY A 127 -1.03 -1.67 2.28
N PHE A 128 -0.56 -2.83 1.82
CA PHE A 128 -1.37 -4.04 1.74
C PHE A 128 -1.55 -4.65 3.13
N VAL A 129 -2.79 -4.95 3.45
CA VAL A 129 -3.22 -5.61 4.68
C VAL A 129 -3.73 -7.00 4.30
N LEU A 130 -3.38 -7.98 5.10
CA LEU A 130 -3.79 -9.38 4.94
C LEU A 130 -5.20 -9.62 5.49
N GLY A 131 -5.55 -8.90 6.56
CA GLY A 131 -6.84 -9.03 7.23
C GLY A 131 -6.87 -8.36 8.60
N SER A 132 -7.91 -8.67 9.37
CA SER A 132 -8.11 -8.18 10.74
C SER A 132 -7.99 -9.29 11.77
N ALA A 133 -7.32 -9.02 12.89
CA ALA A 133 -7.16 -9.94 14.00
C ALA A 133 -8.50 -10.22 14.69
N LEU A 134 -8.78 -11.49 14.95
CA LEU A 134 -9.95 -11.97 15.70
C LEU A 134 -9.62 -12.37 17.13
N THR A 135 -8.33 -12.48 17.45
CA THR A 135 -7.84 -12.81 18.79
C THR A 135 -6.70 -11.87 19.14
N ALA A 136 -6.56 -11.54 20.42
CA ALA A 136 -5.47 -10.72 20.90
C ALA A 136 -4.20 -11.56 21.11
N TYR A 137 -3.04 -10.96 20.90
CA TYR A 137 -1.74 -11.53 21.23
C TYR A 137 -0.86 -10.48 21.91
N ASN A 138 -0.36 -10.85 23.07
CA ASN A 138 0.56 -10.04 23.86
C ASN A 138 1.82 -10.84 24.07
N ALA A 139 2.96 -10.31 23.63
CA ALA A 139 4.26 -10.90 23.90
C ALA A 139 5.09 -9.96 24.77
N ASP A 140 5.85 -10.53 25.69
CA ASP A 140 6.83 -9.79 26.49
C ASP A 140 8.09 -9.46 25.66
N ASN A 141 8.39 -10.28 24.65
CA ASN A 141 9.48 -10.08 23.71
C ASN A 141 8.94 -9.82 22.29
N LEU A 142 9.46 -8.79 21.63
CA LEU A 142 9.01 -8.33 20.32
C LEU A 142 9.33 -9.32 19.17
N GLU A 143 10.32 -10.18 19.37
CA GLU A 143 10.77 -11.17 18.37
C GLU A 143 10.04 -12.52 18.48
N ASP A 144 9.26 -12.73 19.55
CA ASP A 144 8.56 -14.00 19.75
C ASP A 144 7.45 -14.17 18.71
N ILE A 145 7.47 -15.33 18.04
CA ILE A 145 6.47 -15.71 17.04
C ILE A 145 5.33 -16.42 17.76
N GLY A 146 4.15 -15.81 17.71
CA GLY A 146 2.90 -16.40 18.18
C GLY A 146 1.96 -16.74 17.04
N THR A 147 0.76 -17.21 17.39
CA THR A 147 -0.33 -17.42 16.44
C THR A 147 -1.57 -16.64 16.86
N VAL A 148 -2.30 -16.15 15.86
CA VAL A 148 -3.53 -15.37 16.02
C VAL A 148 -4.51 -15.80 14.93
N PHE A 149 -5.79 -15.92 15.29
CA PHE A 149 -6.85 -16.06 14.29
C PHE A 149 -7.14 -14.74 13.62
N VAL A 150 -7.26 -14.75 12.30
CA VAL A 150 -7.40 -13.56 11.47
C VAL A 150 -8.48 -13.80 10.44
N SER A 151 -9.33 -12.79 10.25
CA SER A 151 -10.25 -12.73 9.11
C SER A 151 -9.47 -12.24 7.89
N ILE A 152 -9.15 -13.17 6.99
CA ILE A 152 -8.43 -12.91 5.75
C ILE A 152 -9.31 -12.05 4.83
N ASN A 153 -8.86 -10.83 4.61
CA ASN A 153 -9.42 -9.90 3.65
C ASN A 153 -8.25 -9.09 3.11
N ILE A 154 -7.71 -9.52 1.97
CA ILE A 154 -6.53 -8.90 1.39
C ILE A 154 -6.97 -7.66 0.63
N HIS A 155 -6.58 -6.48 1.13
CA HIS A 155 -6.86 -5.21 0.48
C HIS A 155 -5.79 -4.17 0.81
N GLN A 156 -5.74 -3.09 0.04
CA GLN A 156 -4.94 -1.93 0.41
C GLN A 156 -5.68 -1.07 1.43
N THR A 157 -4.95 -0.48 2.38
CA THR A 157 -5.47 0.52 3.29
C THR A 157 -4.66 1.80 3.22
N THR A 158 -5.38 2.92 3.24
CA THR A 158 -4.84 4.30 3.27
C THR A 158 -5.24 5.04 4.56
N GLY A 159 -5.77 4.30 5.55
CA GLY A 159 -6.31 4.87 6.80
C GLY A 159 -5.27 5.22 7.86
N PHE A 160 -4.01 4.83 7.69
CA PHE A 160 -2.94 5.20 8.61
C PHE A 160 -2.46 6.62 8.25
N THR A 161 -2.98 7.59 8.98
CA THR A 161 -2.44 8.95 9.00
C THR A 161 -1.23 8.92 9.93
N ASP A 162 -0.09 8.45 9.43
CA ASP A 162 1.16 8.49 10.17
C ASP A 162 1.51 9.97 10.38
N VAL A 163 1.25 10.51 11.56
CA VAL A 163 1.44 11.94 11.91
C VAL A 163 2.93 12.36 11.80
N ARG A 164 3.83 11.40 11.51
CA ARG A 164 5.25 11.60 11.23
C ARG A 164 5.62 11.44 9.76
N THR A 165 4.74 11.85 8.83
CA THR A 165 5.10 11.95 7.41
C THR A 165 6.24 12.94 7.20
N ASN A 166 7.47 12.43 7.14
CA ASN A 166 8.58 13.15 6.54
C ASN A 166 8.24 13.46 5.09
N LEU A 167 8.27 14.73 4.70
CA LEU A 167 8.03 15.18 3.33
C LEU A 167 8.91 14.44 2.31
N PHE A 168 10.09 14.01 2.75
CA PHE A 168 11.03 13.21 1.97
C PHE A 168 10.52 11.78 1.67
N GLU A 169 9.79 11.16 2.61
CA GLU A 169 9.18 9.84 2.42
C GLU A 169 8.03 9.93 1.41
N ILE A 170 7.20 10.97 1.50
CA ILE A 170 6.12 11.25 0.54
C ILE A 170 6.69 11.46 -0.87
N LEU A 171 7.80 12.20 -0.99
CA LEU A 171 8.50 12.37 -2.27
C LEU A 171 9.04 11.04 -2.79
N ARG A 172 9.63 10.21 -1.94
CA ARG A 172 10.20 8.91 -2.34
C ARG A 172 9.13 7.89 -2.73
N GLU A 173 8.02 7.82 -2.00
CA GLU A 173 6.87 6.96 -2.32
C GLU A 173 6.13 7.45 -3.57
N GLY A 174 5.99 8.77 -3.75
CA GLY A 174 5.47 9.36 -4.99
C GLY A 174 6.36 9.05 -6.20
N LEU A 175 7.69 9.05 -6.02
CA LEU A 175 8.65 8.61 -7.04
C LEU A 175 8.59 7.10 -7.29
N ALA A 176 8.35 6.28 -6.25
CA ALA A 176 8.27 4.82 -6.35
C ALA A 176 6.95 4.35 -7.01
N ALA A 177 5.82 5.02 -6.75
CA ALA A 177 4.55 4.75 -7.43
C ALA A 177 4.61 5.12 -8.93
N ALA A 178 5.46 6.08 -9.31
CA ALA A 178 5.72 6.45 -10.70
C ALA A 178 6.60 5.43 -11.47
N VAL A 179 7.10 4.38 -10.81
CA VAL A 179 8.00 3.37 -11.42
C VAL A 179 7.29 2.42 -12.38
N LEU A 180 5.95 2.39 -12.41
CA LEU A 180 5.22 1.45 -13.28
C LEU A 180 5.33 1.77 -14.79
N THR A 181 5.80 2.96 -15.18
CA THR A 181 6.26 3.25 -16.55
C THR A 181 7.31 4.37 -16.53
N PRO A 182 8.63 4.05 -16.40
CA PRO A 182 9.68 5.06 -16.31
C PRO A 182 9.68 6.03 -17.50
N LEU A 183 9.22 5.57 -18.67
CA LEU A 183 9.05 6.38 -19.87
C LEU A 183 7.96 7.46 -19.71
N ALA A 184 6.84 7.16 -19.06
CA ALA A 184 5.76 8.13 -18.85
C ALA A 184 6.16 9.19 -17.82
N ALA A 185 6.86 8.80 -16.75
CA ALA A 185 7.36 9.74 -15.75
C ALA A 185 8.33 10.77 -16.37
N LEU A 186 9.26 10.31 -17.21
CA LEU A 186 10.17 11.19 -17.96
C LEU A 186 9.42 12.16 -18.87
N ARG A 187 8.38 11.67 -19.55
CA ARG A 187 7.53 12.45 -20.45
C ARG A 187 6.80 13.58 -19.72
N TYR A 188 6.17 13.30 -18.58
CA TYR A 188 5.51 14.32 -17.77
C TYR A 188 6.49 15.36 -17.21
N LEU A 189 7.68 14.92 -16.81
CA LEU A 189 8.73 15.82 -16.31
C LEU A 189 9.23 16.76 -17.42
N LEU A 190 9.47 16.24 -18.63
CA LEU A 190 9.87 17.06 -19.78
C LEU A 190 8.76 18.06 -20.15
N ALA A 191 7.50 17.64 -20.19
CA ALA A 191 6.37 18.54 -20.43
C ALA A 191 6.31 19.67 -19.40
N ALA A 192 6.50 19.36 -18.11
CA ALA A 192 6.52 20.35 -17.04
C ALA A 192 7.65 21.38 -17.22
N ILE A 193 8.87 20.93 -17.54
CA ILE A 193 10.02 21.82 -17.79
C ILE A 193 9.75 22.74 -18.99
N VAL A 194 9.17 22.22 -20.07
CA VAL A 194 8.84 23.01 -21.27
C VAL A 194 7.80 24.08 -20.97
N VAL A 195 6.75 23.76 -20.20
CA VAL A 195 5.72 24.74 -19.80
C VAL A 195 6.32 25.83 -18.91
N VAL A 196 7.07 25.43 -17.88
CA VAL A 196 7.67 26.39 -16.93
C VAL A 196 8.68 27.30 -17.63
N SER A 197 9.57 26.73 -18.44
CA SER A 197 10.57 27.54 -19.18
C SER A 197 9.90 28.49 -20.18
N SER A 198 8.88 28.03 -20.92
CA SER A 198 8.13 28.85 -21.87
C SER A 198 7.37 29.98 -21.18
N PHE A 199 6.77 29.72 -20.01
CA PHE A 199 6.11 30.73 -19.19
C PHE A 199 7.11 31.76 -18.65
N VAL A 200 8.21 31.31 -18.05
CA VAL A 200 9.24 32.20 -17.47
C VAL A 200 9.85 33.09 -18.56
N LEU A 201 10.19 32.52 -19.72
CA LEU A 201 10.73 33.30 -20.83
C LEU A 201 9.71 34.31 -21.34
N ALA A 202 8.46 33.91 -21.61
CA ALA A 202 7.42 34.83 -22.04
C ALA A 202 7.22 35.98 -21.05
N PHE A 203 7.19 35.68 -19.75
CA PHE A 203 7.04 36.68 -18.69
C PHE A 203 8.24 37.63 -18.60
N VAL A 204 9.48 37.11 -18.65
CA VAL A 204 10.71 37.92 -18.59
C VAL A 204 10.83 38.83 -19.81
N TYR A 205 10.56 38.31 -21.01
CA TYR A 205 10.57 39.12 -22.24
C TYR A 205 9.46 40.17 -22.20
N PHE A 206 8.23 39.79 -21.88
CA PHE A 206 7.12 40.73 -21.73
C PHE A 206 7.46 41.86 -20.75
N GLY A 207 8.00 41.53 -19.57
CA GLY A 207 8.36 42.53 -18.56
C GLY A 207 9.44 43.52 -19.05
N LYS A 208 10.46 43.03 -19.76
CA LYS A 208 11.47 43.89 -20.38
C LYS A 208 10.88 44.82 -21.44
N LEU A 209 9.99 44.29 -22.28
CA LEU A 209 9.36 45.04 -23.36
C LEU A 209 8.36 46.06 -22.84
N ALA A 210 7.55 45.70 -21.83
CA ALA A 210 6.62 46.61 -21.18
C ALA A 210 7.37 47.81 -20.57
N LYS A 211 8.49 47.57 -19.87
CA LYS A 211 9.32 48.64 -19.32
C LYS A 211 9.84 49.60 -20.40
N ALA A 212 10.39 49.06 -21.49
CA ALA A 212 10.89 49.86 -22.60
C ALA A 212 9.77 50.64 -23.32
N GLY A 213 8.59 50.04 -23.48
CA GLY A 213 7.40 50.69 -24.03
C GLY A 213 6.93 51.87 -23.19
N ILE A 214 6.84 51.69 -21.86
CA ILE A 214 6.43 52.73 -20.92
C ILE A 214 7.47 53.86 -20.89
N GLU A 215 8.76 53.52 -20.85
CA GLU A 215 9.85 54.51 -20.87
C GLU A 215 9.85 55.33 -22.18
N GLY A 216 9.56 54.69 -23.31
CA GLY A 216 9.40 55.36 -24.61
C GLY A 216 8.23 56.36 -24.63
N ILE A 217 7.06 55.95 -24.12
CA ILE A 217 5.87 56.82 -24.02
C ILE A 217 6.15 58.00 -23.08
N ALA A 218 6.83 57.76 -21.95
CA ALA A 218 7.16 58.79 -20.98
C ALA A 218 8.15 59.83 -21.52
N ARG A 219 9.10 59.43 -22.39
CA ARG A 219 10.09 60.34 -22.97
C ARG A 219 9.61 61.09 -24.21
N ASN A 220 8.69 60.51 -25.00
CA ASN A 220 8.19 61.13 -26.22
C ASN A 220 6.67 60.88 -26.40
N PRO A 221 5.82 61.72 -25.78
CA PRO A 221 4.36 61.55 -25.84
C PRO A 221 3.76 61.77 -27.24
N LEU A 222 4.47 62.47 -28.14
CA LEU A 222 4.03 62.69 -29.52
C LEU A 222 4.02 61.39 -30.34
N ALA A 223 4.86 60.42 -29.98
CA ALA A 223 4.98 59.12 -30.65
C ALA A 223 4.14 58.00 -29.97
N HIS A 224 3.26 58.33 -29.01
CA HIS A 224 2.56 57.35 -28.18
C HIS A 224 1.86 56.25 -28.99
N ARG A 225 1.18 56.61 -30.09
CA ARG A 225 0.42 55.66 -30.92
C ARG A 225 1.31 54.65 -31.64
N THR A 226 2.50 55.07 -32.08
CA THR A 226 3.47 54.19 -32.75
C THR A 226 4.15 53.27 -31.73
N ILE A 227 4.43 53.77 -30.53
CA ILE A 227 5.03 52.97 -29.44
C ILE A 227 4.03 51.95 -28.91
N GLU A 228 2.77 52.35 -28.71
CA GLU A 228 1.67 51.48 -28.28
C GLU A 228 1.45 50.33 -29.28
N LEU A 229 1.38 50.63 -30.59
CA LEU A 229 1.28 49.60 -31.62
C LEU A 229 2.47 48.63 -31.61
N THR A 230 3.69 49.15 -31.40
CA THR A 230 4.90 48.33 -31.33
C THR A 230 4.88 47.39 -30.12
N VAL A 231 4.47 47.89 -28.95
CA VAL A 231 4.34 47.09 -27.72
C VAL A 231 3.26 46.03 -27.87
N ILE A 232 2.11 46.37 -28.44
CA ILE A 232 1.02 45.43 -28.71
C ILE A 232 1.48 44.33 -29.67
N PHE A 233 2.18 44.68 -30.75
CA PHE A 233 2.68 43.70 -31.72
C PHE A 233 3.64 42.69 -31.07
N HIS A 234 4.56 43.16 -30.21
CA HIS A 234 5.45 42.26 -29.48
C HIS A 234 4.74 41.44 -28.39
N LEU A 235 3.69 41.99 -27.76
CA LEU A 235 2.83 41.26 -26.84
C LEU A 235 2.17 40.07 -27.56
N VAL A 236 1.66 40.28 -28.77
CA VAL A 236 1.09 39.20 -29.58
C VAL A 236 2.13 38.14 -29.92
N ILE A 237 3.36 38.53 -30.29
CA ILE A 237 4.44 37.58 -30.58
C ILE A 237 4.85 36.77 -29.34
N THR A 238 5.00 37.42 -28.19
CA THR A 238 5.37 36.74 -26.93
C THR A 238 4.27 35.78 -26.47
N LEU A 239 3.00 36.16 -26.64
CA LEU A 239 1.85 35.28 -26.42
C LEU A 239 1.88 34.08 -27.39
N ALA A 240 2.19 34.30 -28.67
CA ALA A 240 2.31 33.22 -29.64
C ALA A 240 3.43 32.23 -29.26
N ILE A 241 4.59 32.71 -28.81
CA ILE A 241 5.69 31.86 -28.33
C ILE A 241 5.26 31.03 -27.13
N PHE A 242 4.52 31.61 -26.18
CA PHE A 242 3.98 30.89 -25.04
C PHE A 242 2.99 29.78 -25.47
N LEU A 243 2.09 30.08 -26.40
CA LEU A 243 1.14 29.10 -26.95
C LEU A 243 1.84 27.97 -27.70
N VAL A 244 2.91 28.26 -28.44
CA VAL A 244 3.74 27.24 -29.08
C VAL A 244 4.40 26.34 -28.03
N GLY A 245 4.94 26.91 -26.95
CA GLY A 245 5.49 26.13 -25.84
C GLY A 245 4.46 25.21 -25.19
N LEU A 246 3.22 25.68 -25.02
CA LEU A 246 2.10 24.88 -24.52
C LEU A 246 1.72 23.77 -25.51
N GLY A 247 1.71 24.07 -26.81
CA GLY A 247 1.47 23.09 -27.88
C GLY A 247 2.52 21.98 -27.91
N VAL A 248 3.80 22.32 -27.75
CA VAL A 248 4.89 21.34 -27.64
C VAL A 248 4.71 20.47 -26.39
N ALA A 249 4.40 21.07 -25.25
CA ALA A 249 4.13 20.32 -24.02
C ALA A 249 2.92 19.38 -24.16
N TYR A 250 1.85 19.82 -24.83
CA TYR A 250 0.70 18.98 -25.13
C TYR A 250 1.06 17.80 -26.04
N LEU A 251 1.86 18.05 -27.08
CA LEU A 251 2.36 17.02 -27.98
C LEU A 251 3.20 15.98 -27.20
N ILE A 252 4.04 16.43 -26.27
CA ILE A 252 4.77 15.54 -25.36
C ILE A 252 3.81 14.71 -24.49
N LEU A 253 2.65 15.23 -24.07
CA LEU A 253 1.69 14.47 -23.25
C LEU A 253 0.91 13.43 -24.06
N VAL A 254 0.70 13.66 -25.36
CA VAL A 254 -0.11 12.81 -26.22
C VAL A 254 0.70 11.67 -26.85
N LEU A 255 1.94 11.92 -27.28
CA LEU A 255 2.84 10.91 -27.85
C LEU A 255 3.44 9.99 -26.79
#